data_AF-A0A246ID72-F1
#
_entry.id   AF-A0A246ID72-F1
#
_cell.length_a   1.000
_cell.length_b   1.000
_cell.length_c   1.000
_cell.angle_alpha   90.00
_cell.angle_beta   90.00
_cell.angle_gamma   90.00
#
_symmetry.space_group_name_H-M   'P 1'
#
loop_
_entity.id
_entity.type
_entity.pdbx_description
1 polymer ?
#
loop_
_entity_poly.entity_id
_entity_poly.type
_entity_poly.pdbx_seq_one_letter_code
_entity_poly.pdbx_strand_id
1 'polypeptide(L)'
;MSEKVQSMHTDGTPKHLHIPILEEGIYEVLGQPKLSGLYALYLNGKGYMSYCPLDRKAATAVMAKIGSDGLRAALVAIGKSVY
;
A
#
# COMPACT_ATOMS: atom_id res chain seq x y z
N MET A 1 -16.15 -5.86 -6.36
CA MET A 1 -14.93 -6.69 -6.37
C MET A 1 -15.06 -7.70 -5.25
N SER A 2 -14.84 -8.99 -5.51
CA SER A 2 -15.05 -10.03 -4.49
C SER A 2 -13.72 -10.37 -3.83
N GLU A 3 -13.62 -10.10 -2.53
CA GLU A 3 -12.50 -10.55 -1.71
C GLU A 3 -12.49 -12.08 -1.71
N LYS A 4 -11.38 -12.69 -2.14
CA LYS A 4 -11.29 -14.14 -2.21
C LYS A 4 -10.61 -14.65 -0.94
N VAL A 5 -11.39 -15.25 -0.05
CA VAL A 5 -10.87 -15.98 1.10
C VAL A 5 -10.30 -17.32 0.60
N GLN A 6 -8.99 -17.49 0.73
CA GLN A 6 -8.29 -18.66 0.21
C GLN A 6 -8.20 -19.79 1.25
N SER A 7 -8.15 -19.45 2.54
CA SER A 7 -8.18 -20.42 3.62
C SER A 7 -8.73 -19.79 4.90
N MET A 8 -9.26 -20.62 5.78
CA MET A 8 -9.84 -20.23 7.06
C MET A 8 -8.99 -20.81 8.21
N HIS A 9 -9.03 -20.16 9.35
CA HIS A 9 -8.65 -20.75 10.64
C HIS A 9 -9.70 -21.76 11.09
N THR A 10 -9.37 -22.60 12.08
CA THR A 10 -10.30 -23.59 12.66
C THR A 10 -11.51 -22.96 13.35
N ASP A 11 -11.43 -21.68 13.71
CA ASP A 11 -12.53 -20.87 14.26
C ASP A 11 -13.40 -20.19 13.18
N GLY A 12 -13.13 -20.45 11.91
CA GLY A 12 -13.88 -19.89 10.78
C GLY A 12 -13.46 -18.48 10.37
N THR A 13 -12.43 -17.89 10.97
CA THR A 13 -11.92 -16.59 10.53
C THR A 13 -11.04 -16.72 9.27
N PRO A 14 -11.06 -15.75 8.33
CA PRO A 14 -10.20 -15.77 7.15
C PRO A 14 -8.71 -15.76 7.52
N LYS A 15 -7.97 -16.77 7.07
CA LYS A 15 -6.52 -16.89 7.30
C LYS A 15 -5.71 -16.25 6.19
N HIS A 16 -6.14 -16.41 4.94
CA HIS A 16 -5.50 -15.78 3.78
C HIS A 16 -6.56 -15.04 2.96
N LEU A 17 -6.40 -13.72 2.86
CA LEU A 17 -7.26 -12.82 2.10
C LEU A 17 -6.47 -12.23 0.94
N HIS A 18 -6.96 -12.42 -0.29
CA HIS A 18 -6.38 -11.79 -1.47
C HIS A 18 -7.23 -10.58 -1.86
N ILE A 19 -6.63 -9.39 -1.77
CA ILE A 19 -7.23 -8.14 -2.20
C ILE A 19 -6.47 -7.66 -3.45
N PRO A 20 -7.14 -7.50 -4.59
CA PRO A 20 -6.50 -6.95 -5.77
C PRO A 20 -6.22 -5.45 -5.55
N ILE A 21 -4.97 -5.05 -5.76
CA ILE A 21 -4.58 -3.64 -5.81
C ILE A 21 -4.52 -3.26 -7.27
N LEU A 22 -5.50 -2.45 -7.68
CA LEU A 22 -5.78 -2.18 -9.09
C LEU A 22 -4.94 -1.06 -9.66
N GLU A 23 -4.53 -0.11 -8.81
CA GLU A 23 -3.85 1.11 -9.23
C GLU A 23 -2.77 1.48 -8.21
N GLU A 24 -1.82 2.30 -8.62
CA GLU A 24 -0.90 2.92 -7.68
C GLU A 24 -1.66 3.86 -6.74
N GLY A 25 -1.31 3.87 -5.46
CA GLY A 25 -2.04 4.70 -4.51
C GLY A 25 -1.59 4.53 -3.08
N ILE A 26 -2.21 5.33 -2.20
CA ILE A 26 -2.06 5.19 -0.76
C ILE A 26 -3.27 4.41 -0.24
N TYR A 27 -3.01 3.31 0.44
CA TYR A 27 -4.00 2.40 1.00
C TYR A 27 -3.87 2.36 2.51
N GLU A 28 -4.99 2.29 3.20
CA GLU A 28 -5.05 2.04 4.64
C GLU A 28 -5.37 0.57 4.90
N VAL A 29 -4.50 -0.11 5.63
CA VAL A 29 -4.70 -1.49 6.06
C VAL A 29 -5.31 -1.49 7.45
N LEU A 30 -6.53 -2.02 7.56
CA LEU A 30 -7.29 -2.11 8.82
C LEU A 30 -7.46 -3.57 9.24
N GLY A 31 -7.67 -3.80 10.53
CA GLY A 31 -7.98 -5.14 11.07
C GLY A 31 -6.83 -6.15 11.04
N GLN A 32 -5.59 -5.72 10.81
CA GLN A 32 -4.40 -6.58 10.76
C GLN A 32 -3.38 -6.08 11.80
N PRO A 33 -3.38 -6.59 13.05
CA PRO A 33 -2.64 -5.98 14.16
C PRO A 33 -1.15 -5.72 13.91
N LYS A 34 -0.49 -6.53 13.08
CA LYS A 34 0.95 -6.39 12.76
C LYS A 34 1.24 -5.60 11.48
N LEU A 35 0.23 -5.36 10.65
CA LEU A 35 0.35 -4.74 9.33
C LEU A 35 -0.60 -3.55 9.15
N SER A 36 -1.29 -3.13 10.21
CA SER A 36 -2.20 -2.00 10.16
C SER A 36 -1.43 -0.69 10.02
N GLY A 37 -1.86 0.15 9.09
CA GLY A 37 -1.19 1.40 8.78
C GLY A 37 -1.45 1.87 7.35
N LEU A 38 -0.81 2.99 6.98
CA LEU A 38 -0.87 3.53 5.64
C LEU A 38 0.30 3.01 4.81
N TYR A 39 0.03 2.62 3.58
CA TYR A 39 1.01 2.09 2.64
C TYR A 39 0.84 2.75 1.29
N ALA A 40 1.92 3.29 0.73
CA ALA A 40 1.96 3.64 -0.68
C ALA A 40 2.33 2.40 -1.49
N LEU A 41 1.49 2.02 -2.44
CA LEU A 41 1.79 0.99 -3.44
C LEU A 41 2.06 1.64 -4.78
N TYR A 42 3.25 1.38 -5.32
CA TYR A 42 3.79 2.07 -6.48
C TYR A 42 4.61 1.10 -7.35
N LEU A 43 4.75 1.43 -8.62
CA LEU A 43 5.58 0.74 -9.58
C LEU A 43 7.04 1.16 -9.39
N ASN A 44 7.91 0.19 -9.11
CA ASN A 44 9.34 0.46 -8.96
C ASN A 44 10.04 0.65 -10.32
N GLY A 45 11.33 1.01 -10.29
CA GLY A 45 12.12 1.24 -11.51
C GLY A 45 12.29 -0.01 -12.40
N LYS A 46 11.89 -1.20 -11.92
CA LYS A 46 11.93 -2.47 -12.66
C LYS A 46 10.54 -2.89 -13.17
N GLY A 47 9.50 -2.09 -12.95
CA GLY A 47 8.14 -2.43 -13.37
C GLY A 47 7.39 -3.40 -12.45
N TYR A 48 7.86 -3.62 -11.21
CA TYR A 48 7.15 -4.42 -10.21
C TYR A 48 6.41 -3.54 -9.22
N MET A 49 5.24 -4.01 -8.77
CA MET A 49 4.55 -3.38 -7.65
C MET A 49 5.38 -3.52 -6.38
N SER A 50 5.68 -2.40 -5.75
CA SER A 50 6.38 -2.28 -4.47
C SER A 50 5.52 -1.51 -3.48
N TYR A 51 5.83 -1.61 -2.20
CA TYR A 51 5.11 -0.90 -1.15
C TYR A 51 6.07 -0.14 -0.23
N CYS A 52 5.60 0.97 0.32
CA CYS A 52 6.32 1.77 1.30
C CYS A 52 5.38 2.15 2.46
N PRO A 53 5.70 1.79 3.71
CA PRO A 53 4.91 2.21 4.86
C PRO A 53 5.01 3.71 5.12
N LEU A 54 3.88 4.32 5.43
CA LEU A 54 3.70 5.74 5.69
C LEU A 54 3.03 5.95 7.05
N ASP A 55 3.47 6.98 7.76
CA ASP A 55 2.66 7.60 8.80
C ASP A 55 1.70 8.62 8.16
N ARG A 56 0.74 9.14 8.96
CA ARG A 56 -0.25 10.12 8.47
C ARG A 56 0.38 11.38 7.90
N LYS A 57 1.45 11.89 8.51
CA LYS A 57 2.13 13.11 8.07
C LYS A 57 2.82 12.89 6.72
N ALA A 58 3.48 11.75 6.56
CA ALA A 58 4.11 11.34 5.31
C ALA A 58 3.07 11.14 4.21
N ALA A 59 1.92 10.49 4.50
CA ALA A 59 0.85 10.32 3.53
C ALA A 59 0.31 11.66 3.01
N THR A 60 0.07 12.63 3.90
CA THR A 60 -0.34 13.98 3.49
C THR A 60 0.74 14.66 2.64
N ALA A 61 2.02 14.53 3.01
CA ALA A 61 3.12 15.10 2.26
C ALA A 61 3.28 14.48 0.86
N VAL A 62 3.05 13.16 0.72
CA VAL A 62 3.02 12.48 -0.58
C VAL A 62 1.86 12.98 -1.41
N MET A 63 0.64 13.03 -0.86
CA MET A 63 -0.54 13.51 -1.59
C MET A 63 -0.38 14.95 -2.06
N ALA A 64 0.26 15.82 -1.27
CA ALA A 64 0.55 17.21 -1.67
C ALA A 64 1.59 17.33 -2.80
N LYS A 65 2.39 16.28 -3.03
CA LYS A 65 3.45 16.22 -4.04
C LYS A 65 3.12 15.29 -5.21
N ILE A 66 1.98 14.59 -5.16
CA ILE A 66 1.57 13.69 -6.22
C ILE A 66 1.15 14.54 -7.42
N GLY A 67 2.02 14.58 -8.43
CA GLY A 67 1.81 15.31 -9.67
C GLY A 67 1.83 14.36 -10.86
N SER A 68 2.15 14.91 -12.04
CA SER A 68 2.33 14.14 -13.27
C SER A 68 3.45 13.09 -13.19
N ASP A 69 4.43 13.28 -12.30
CA ASP A 69 5.59 12.38 -12.16
C ASP A 69 5.27 11.10 -11.38
N GLY A 70 4.04 10.97 -10.87
CA GLY A 70 3.52 9.77 -10.23
C GLY A 70 3.94 9.59 -8.77
N LEU A 71 3.46 8.49 -8.18
CA LEU A 71 3.56 8.22 -6.75
C LEU A 71 5.02 7.95 -6.31
N ARG A 72 5.81 7.26 -7.13
CA ARG A 72 7.22 6.97 -6.82
C ARG A 72 8.05 8.25 -6.70
N ALA A 73 7.86 9.21 -7.62
CA ALA A 73 8.56 10.49 -7.56
C ALA A 73 8.18 11.28 -6.30
N ALA A 74 6.90 11.30 -5.94
CA ALA A 74 6.42 11.94 -4.71
C ALA A 74 7.04 11.31 -3.45
N LEU A 75 7.19 9.98 -3.40
CA LEU A 75 7.86 9.27 -2.30
C LEU A 75 9.34 9.65 -2.19
N VAL A 76 10.07 9.72 -3.31
CA VAL A 76 11.47 10.15 -3.32
C VAL A 76 11.59 11.60 -2.84
N ALA A 77 10.68 12.49 -3.28
CA ALA A 77 10.69 13.90 -2.94
C ALA A 77 10.44 14.19 -1.44
N ILE A 78 9.85 13.23 -0.70
CA ILE A 78 9.71 13.31 0.76
C ILE A 78 10.79 12.54 1.53
N GLY A 79 11.83 12.06 0.84
CA GLY A 79 12.97 11.37 1.42
C GLY A 79 12.72 9.90 1.78
N LYS A 80 11.69 9.25 1.21
CA LYS A 80 11.49 7.81 1.40
C LYS A 80 12.45 7.02 0.52
N SER A 81 13.05 5.99 1.09
CA SER A 81 13.79 4.99 0.31
C SER A 81 12.80 4.15 -0.48
N VAL A 82 12.86 4.25 -1.81
CA VAL A 82 12.06 3.46 -2.73
C VAL A 82 12.93 2.43 -3.44
N TYR A 83 12.34 1.27 -3.71
CA TYR A 83 12.90 0.27 -4.63
C TYR A 83 12.79 0.67 -6.11
#